data_AF-A0AAI8FTU6-F1
#
_entry.id   AF-A0AAI8FTU6-F1
#
_cell.length_a   1.000
_cell.length_b   1.000
_cell.length_c   1.000
_cell.angle_alpha   90.00
_cell.angle_beta   90.00
_cell.angle_gamma   90.00
#
_symmetry.space_group_name_H-M   'P 1'
#
loop_
_entity.id
_entity.type
_entity.pdbx_description
1 polymer ?
#
loop_
_entity_poly.entity_id
_entity_poly.type
_entity_poly.pdbx_seq_one_letter_code
_entity_poly.pdbx_strand_id
1 'polypeptide(L)'
;MVDHNETYGCHILDSFSKFRGFKNVLDIGCGAGSDLLVVKKCNNKANLTGIDFGNWNQEKLSKNNINLINLDIEKDKLPFESTILI
;
A
#
# COMPACT_ATOMS: atom_id res chain seq x y z
N MET A 1 -2.33 19.68 7.66
CA MET A 1 -1.07 20.12 7.04
C MET A 1 -0.12 18.95 7.21
N VAL A 2 0.28 18.29 6.11
CA VAL A 2 1.22 17.15 6.16
C VAL A 2 2.62 17.73 6.02
N ASP A 3 3.54 17.35 6.91
CA ASP A 3 4.94 17.78 6.80
C ASP A 3 5.59 17.08 5.61
N HIS A 4 5.96 17.85 4.58
CA HIS A 4 6.55 17.31 3.35
C HIS A 4 7.94 16.66 3.56
N ASN A 5 8.54 16.85 4.74
CA ASN A 5 9.75 16.13 5.15
C ASN A 5 9.52 14.63 5.43
N GLU A 6 8.29 14.11 5.42
CA GLU A 6 8.02 12.67 5.65
C GLU A 6 8.05 11.81 4.36
N THR A 7 8.34 12.42 3.19
CA THR A 7 8.31 11.73 1.88
C THR A 7 9.57 10.89 1.57
N TYR A 8 10.50 10.70 2.53
CA TYR A 8 11.74 9.94 2.31
C TYR A 8 11.51 8.44 2.06
N GLY A 9 10.35 7.90 2.44
CA GLY A 9 10.01 6.48 2.30
C GLY A 9 10.12 5.96 0.87
N CYS A 10 9.76 6.77 -0.14
CA CYS A 10 9.73 6.33 -1.53
C CYS A 10 11.13 5.92 -2.06
N HIS A 11 12.20 6.60 -1.67
CA HIS A 11 13.57 6.25 -2.09
C HIS A 11 14.07 4.95 -1.46
N ILE A 12 13.66 4.70 -0.21
CA ILE A 12 13.97 3.46 0.51
C ILE A 12 13.21 2.30 -0.12
N LEU A 13 11.91 2.48 -0.39
CA LEU A 13 11.06 1.48 -1.03
C LEU A 13 11.53 1.15 -2.45
N ASP A 14 11.93 2.14 -3.24
CA ASP A 14 12.47 1.92 -4.59
C ASP A 14 13.76 1.07 -4.54
N SER A 15 14.67 1.41 -3.61
CA SER A 15 15.90 0.65 -3.41
C SER A 15 15.60 -0.78 -2.97
N PHE A 16 14.79 -0.96 -1.92
CA PHE A 16 14.45 -2.27 -1.38
C PHE A 16 13.70 -3.16 -2.38
N SER A 17 12.80 -2.57 -3.15
CA SER A 17 11.99 -3.28 -4.18
C SER A 17 12.80 -3.79 -5.36
N LYS A 18 13.99 -3.25 -5.61
CA LYS A 18 14.90 -3.76 -6.65
C LYS A 18 15.64 -5.03 -6.20
N PHE A 19 15.88 -5.19 -4.90
CA PHE A 19 16.65 -6.31 -4.36
C PHE A 19 15.81 -7.54 -3.99
N ARG A 20 14.49 -7.37 -3.83
CA ARG A 20 13.57 -8.42 -3.40
C ARG A 20 12.32 -8.42 -4.27
N GLY A 21 11.96 -9.61 -4.77
CA GLY A 21 10.68 -9.84 -5.42
C GLY A 21 9.57 -9.97 -4.39
N PHE A 22 8.57 -9.08 -4.43
CA PHE A 22 7.38 -9.19 -3.58
C PHE A 22 6.24 -9.86 -4.32
N LYS A 23 5.58 -10.79 -3.65
CA LYS A 23 4.36 -11.43 -4.17
C LYS A 23 3.09 -10.70 -3.71
N ASN A 24 3.04 -10.30 -2.44
CA ASN A 24 1.92 -9.61 -1.84
C ASN A 24 2.47 -8.41 -1.07
N VAL A 25 1.84 -7.24 -1.22
CA VAL A 25 2.23 -5.99 -0.58
C VAL A 25 0.99 -5.34 0.00
N LEU A 26 1.08 -4.95 1.26
CA LEU A 26 0.04 -4.24 1.99
C LEU A 26 0.59 -2.88 2.43
N ASP A 27 -0.19 -1.83 2.21
CA ASP A 27 0.10 -0.47 2.66
C ASP A 27 -1.09 0.07 3.47
N ILE A 28 -0.84 0.62 4.66
CA ILE A 28 -1.88 1.11 5.59
C ILE A 28 -1.78 2.63 5.66
N GLY A 29 -2.88 3.33 5.43
CA GLY A 29 -2.87 4.76 5.16
C GLY A 29 -2.33 5.05 3.76
N CYS A 30 -2.68 4.21 2.77
CA CYS A 30 -2.07 4.21 1.44
C CYS A 30 -2.36 5.48 0.62
N GLY A 31 -3.34 6.28 1.03
CA GLY A 31 -3.81 7.49 0.37
C GLY A 31 -4.10 7.24 -1.10
N ALA A 32 -3.33 7.91 -1.95
CA ALA A 32 -3.44 7.80 -3.40
C ALA A 32 -2.54 6.71 -4.02
N GLY A 33 -1.89 5.89 -3.19
CA GLY A 33 -1.10 4.72 -3.56
C GLY A 33 0.34 4.99 -3.98
N SER A 34 0.95 6.12 -3.59
CA SER A 34 2.28 6.52 -4.05
C SER A 34 3.34 5.44 -3.79
N ASP A 35 3.35 4.86 -2.60
CA ASP A 35 4.32 3.83 -2.19
C ASP A 35 4.07 2.50 -2.89
N LEU A 36 2.82 2.07 -2.98
CA LEU A 36 2.44 0.89 -3.77
C LEU A 36 2.85 1.02 -5.25
N LEU A 37 2.75 2.22 -5.82
CA LEU A 37 3.19 2.48 -7.19
C LEU A 37 4.71 2.42 -7.35
N VAL A 38 5.48 2.83 -6.33
CA VAL A 38 6.94 2.64 -6.31
C VAL A 38 7.25 1.15 -6.33
N VAL A 39 6.63 0.37 -5.45
CA VAL A 39 6.86 -1.09 -5.38
C VAL A 39 6.48 -1.78 -6.69
N LYS A 40 5.37 -1.37 -7.32
CA LYS A 40 4.88 -1.90 -8.60
C LYS A 40 5.89 -1.78 -9.73
N LYS A 41 6.70 -0.72 -9.78
CA LYS A 41 7.69 -0.48 -10.85
C LYS A 41 8.69 -1.63 -10.95
N CYS A 42 9.09 -2.20 -9.82
CA CYS A 42 10.04 -3.31 -9.76
C CYS A 42 9.34 -4.68 -9.63
N ASN A 43 8.07 -4.69 -9.20
CA ASN A 43 7.31 -5.90 -8.90
C ASN A 43 5.97 -5.92 -9.65
N ASN A 44 6.02 -5.98 -10.98
CA ASN A 44 4.82 -5.84 -11.83
C ASN A 44 3.74 -6.92 -11.64
N LYS A 45 4.10 -8.06 -11.02
CA LYS A 45 3.21 -9.20 -10.72
C LYS A 45 2.78 -9.25 -9.25
N ALA A 46 3.22 -8.29 -8.43
CA ALA A 46 2.81 -8.25 -7.03
C ALA A 46 1.32 -7.96 -6.91
N ASN A 47 0.67 -8.63 -5.97
CA ASN A 47 -0.67 -8.27 -5.51
C ASN A 47 -0.55 -7.09 -4.56
N LEU A 48 -1.09 -5.93 -4.96
CA LEU A 48 -1.00 -4.69 -4.21
C LEU A 48 -2.32 -4.40 -3.53
N THR A 49 -2.30 -4.27 -2.21
CA THR A 49 -3.46 -3.92 -1.39
C THR A 49 -3.16 -2.67 -0.57
N GLY A 50 -4.06 -1.70 -0.63
CA GLY A 50 -4.06 -0.54 0.24
C GLY A 50 -5.21 -0.60 1.24
N ILE A 51 -4.96 -0.19 2.48
CA ILE A 51 -5.99 0.13 3.47
C ILE A 51 -5.99 1.65 3.63
N ASP A 52 -7.17 2.26 3.51
CA ASP A 52 -7.37 3.66 3.88
C ASP A 52 -8.82 3.89 4.32
N PHE A 53 -9.04 4.95 5.07
CA PHE A 53 -10.37 5.37 5.44
C PHE A 53 -10.94 6.31 4.37
N GLY A 54 -12.04 5.89 3.75
CA GLY A 54 -12.71 6.61 2.68
C GLY A 54 -12.33 6.10 1.28
N ASN A 55 -13.24 6.33 0.33
CA ASN A 55 -13.14 5.82 -1.04
C ASN A 55 -12.65 6.88 -2.05
N TRP A 56 -12.07 7.99 -1.59
CA TRP A 56 -11.79 9.16 -2.42
C TRP A 56 -10.75 8.87 -3.52
N ASN A 57 -9.85 7.93 -3.25
CA ASN A 57 -8.82 7.48 -4.19
C ASN A 57 -9.18 6.18 -4.93
N GLN A 58 -10.39 5.62 -4.73
CA GLN A 58 -10.78 4.31 -5.25
C GLN A 58 -10.57 4.18 -6.76
N GLU A 59 -10.99 5.19 -7.54
CA GLU A 59 -10.84 5.17 -8.99
C GLU A 59 -9.36 5.15 -9.42
N LYS A 60 -8.53 6.00 -8.79
CA LYS A 60 -7.09 6.09 -9.09
C LYS A 60 -6.38 4.79 -8.75
N LEU A 61 -6.68 4.20 -7.59
CA LEU A 61 -6.11 2.93 -7.15
C LEU A 61 -6.55 1.77 -8.07
N SER A 62 -7.84 1.71 -8.43
CA SER A 62 -8.38 0.69 -9.32
C SER A 62 -7.74 0.74 -10.72
N LYS A 63 -7.56 1.94 -11.30
CA LYS A 63 -6.85 2.12 -12.58
C LYS A 63 -5.41 1.61 -12.55
N ASN A 64 -4.83 1.50 -11.36
CA ASN A 64 -3.48 1.00 -11.14
C ASN A 64 -3.44 -0.46 -10.66
N ASN A 65 -4.54 -1.22 -10.75
CA ASN A 65 -4.64 -2.60 -10.25
C ASN A 65 -4.23 -2.72 -8.77
N ILE A 66 -4.57 -1.71 -7.96
CA ILE A 66 -4.40 -1.74 -6.51
C ILE A 66 -5.76 -2.02 -5.90
N ASN A 67 -5.84 -3.06 -5.08
CA ASN A 67 -7.03 -3.38 -4.31
C ASN A 67 -7.14 -2.41 -3.13
N LEU A 68 -8.24 -1.67 -3.01
CA LEU A 68 -8.50 -0.80 -1.87
C LEU A 68 -9.46 -1.49 -0.90
N ILE A 69 -9.03 -1.59 0.36
CA ILE A 69 -9.87 -1.94 1.50
C ILE A 69 -10.21 -0.64 2.21
N ASN A 70 -11.47 -0.22 2.11
CA ASN A 70 -11.98 0.95 2.84
C ASN A 70 -12.31 0.52 4.28
N LEU A 71 -11.52 0.98 5.24
CA LEU A 71 -11.59 0.55 6.64
C LEU A 71 -11.12 1.67 7.56
N ASP A 72 -11.86 1.92 8.65
CA ASP A 72 -11.41 2.80 9.72
C ASP A 72 -10.57 1.99 10.71
N ILE A 73 -9.24 1.99 10.55
CA ILE A 73 -8.34 1.18 11.41
C ILE A 73 -8.38 1.56 12.90
N GLU A 74 -8.91 2.75 13.23
CA GLU A 74 -9.06 3.18 14.62
C GLU A 74 -10.31 2.57 15.28
N LYS A 75 -11.30 2.16 14.48
CA LYS A 75 -12.60 1.64 14.95
C LYS A 75 -12.80 0.16 14.64
N ASP A 76 -12.21 -0.32 13.56
CA ASP A 76 -12.45 -1.62 12.98
C ASP A 76 -11.23 -2.54 13.10
N LYS A 77 -11.47 -3.86 13.01
CA LYS A 77 -10.39 -4.84 12.93
C LYS A 77 -9.85 -4.91 11.50
N LEU A 78 -8.54 -5.14 11.37
CA LEU A 78 -7.95 -5.45 10.08
C LEU A 78 -8.62 -6.71 9.48
N PRO A 79 -8.96 -6.71 8.18
CA PRO A 79 -9.71 -7.79 7.51
C PRO A 79 -8.77 -8.92 7.07
N PHE A 80 -7.75 -9.21 7.88
CA PHE A 80 -6.84 -10.32 7.65
C PHE A 80 -7.01 -11.30 8.80
N GLU A 81 -7.08 -12.60 8.47
CA GLU A 81 -7.11 -13.62 9.50
C GLU A 81 -5.83 -13.54 10.34
N SER A 82 -5.98 -13.67 11.66
CA SER A 82 -4.86 -13.81 12.59
C SER A 82 -4.25 -15.21 12.45
N THR A 83 -3.72 -15.54 11.28
CA THR A 83 -2.94 -16.76 11.11
C THR A 83 -1.50 -16.40 11.39
N ILE A 84 -1.11 -16.52 12.66
CA ILE A 84 0.28 -16.54 13.08
C ILE A 84 0.90 -17.79 12.43
N LEU A 85 1.57 -17.62 11.30
CA LEU A 85 2.54 -18.58 10.79
C LEU A 85 3.90 -18.14 11.35
N ILE A 86 4.28 -18.72 12.47
CA ILE A 86 5.66 -18.70 13.00
C ILE A 86 6.50 -19.69 12.21
#